data_AF-A0A957L004-F1
#
_entry.id   AF-A0A957L004-F1
#
_cell.length_a   1.000
_cell.length_b   1.000
_cell.length_c   1.000
_cell.angle_alpha   90.00
_cell.angle_beta   90.00
_cell.angle_gamma   90.00
#
_symmetry.space_group_name_H-M   'P 1'
#
loop_
_entity.id
_entity.type
_entity.pdbx_description
1 polymer ?
#
loop_
_entity_poly.entity_id
_entity_poly.type
_entity_poly.pdbx_seq_one_letter_code
_entity_poly.pdbx_strand_id
1 'polypeptide(L)'
;ALTVTDASQGQGLGTILLALLIWLARQKGIETLRGVIQQSNDRMIAWMQRLGATIEYSSDGVVIADLAVQAFVPANGSYLARLFQRLDTLNVGPPEDLVPTHPHHTILSQRRS
;
A
#
# COMPACT_ATOMS: atom_id res chain seq x y z
N ALA A 1 -7.81 7.60 2.15
CA ALA A 1 -8.16 7.52 0.72
C ALA A 1 -7.00 8.09 -0.10
N LEU A 2 -6.57 7.41 -1.17
CA LEU A 2 -5.56 7.93 -2.09
C LEU A 2 -6.31 8.63 -3.23
N THR A 3 -6.19 9.96 -3.33
CA THR A 3 -6.84 10.74 -4.38
C THR A 3 -5.76 11.41 -5.21
N VAL A 4 -5.52 10.90 -6.42
CA VAL A 4 -4.67 11.58 -7.41
C VAL A 4 -5.56 12.55 -8.18
N THR A 5 -5.37 13.84 -7.97
CA THR A 5 -6.12 14.89 -8.67
C THR A 5 -5.69 14.99 -10.15
N ASP A 6 -6.62 15.45 -10.99
CA ASP A 6 -6.54 15.46 -12.46
C ASP A 6 -5.29 16.14 -13.04
N ALA A 7 -4.78 17.17 -12.35
CA ALA A 7 -3.61 17.93 -12.78
C ALA A 7 -2.31 17.09 -12.87
N SER A 8 -2.28 15.90 -12.28
CA SER A 8 -1.15 14.96 -12.34
C SER A 8 -1.48 13.64 -13.02
N GLN A 9 -2.66 13.51 -13.62
CA GLN A 9 -3.05 12.30 -14.34
C GLN A 9 -2.21 12.13 -15.60
N GLY A 10 -1.79 10.89 -15.90
CA GLY A 10 -0.95 10.58 -17.06
C GLY A 10 0.55 10.82 -16.87
N GLN A 11 0.98 11.37 -15.73
CA GLN A 11 2.41 11.63 -15.43
C GLN A 11 3.09 10.50 -14.64
N GLY A 12 2.37 9.41 -14.33
CA GLY A 12 2.93 8.25 -13.62
C GLY A 12 2.98 8.38 -12.10
N LEU A 13 2.51 9.48 -11.50
CA LEU A 13 2.49 9.64 -10.03
C LEU A 13 1.64 8.57 -9.32
N GLY A 14 0.47 8.22 -9.87
CA GLY A 14 -0.35 7.12 -9.32
C GLY A 14 0.40 5.79 -9.31
N THR A 15 1.20 5.53 -10.35
CA THR A 15 2.06 4.35 -10.46
C THR A 15 3.15 4.34 -9.40
N ILE A 16 3.79 5.48 -9.14
CA ILE A 16 4.83 5.62 -8.09
C ILE A 16 4.22 5.40 -6.71
N LEU A 17 3.10 6.05 -6.42
CA LEU A 17 2.41 5.95 -5.13
C LEU A 17 1.94 4.51 -4.87
N LEU A 18 1.40 3.84 -5.89
CA LEU A 18 1.02 2.44 -5.77
C LEU A 18 2.24 1.53 -5.54
N ALA A 19 3.37 1.78 -6.23
CA ALA A 19 4.61 1.03 -6.00
C ALA A 19 5.08 1.14 -4.54
N LEU A 20 5.08 2.37 -4.01
CA LEU A 20 5.42 2.65 -2.61
C LEU A 20 4.46 1.95 -1.65
N LEU A 21 3.16 2.00 -1.91
CA LEU A 21 2.15 1.33 -1.09
C LEU A 21 2.32 -0.19 -1.08
N ILE A 22 2.56 -0.81 -2.24
CA ILE A 22 2.81 -2.25 -2.34
C ILE A 22 4.11 -2.62 -1.62
N TRP A 23 5.17 -1.84 -1.80
CA TRP A 23 6.44 -2.05 -1.10
C TRP A 23 6.26 -1.98 0.42
N LEU A 24 5.62 -0.92 0.93
CA LEU A 24 5.29 -0.79 2.37
C LEU A 24 4.38 -1.92 2.87
N ALA A 25 3.39 -2.31 2.06
CA ALA A 25 2.47 -3.40 2.39
C ALA A 25 3.23 -4.72 2.59
N ARG A 26 4.21 -5.03 1.73
CA ARG A 26 5.08 -6.21 1.88
C ARG A 26 5.87 -6.16 3.18
N GLN A 27 6.50 -5.02 3.49
CA GLN A 27 7.28 -4.86 4.72
C GLN A 27 6.42 -5.00 5.97
N LYS A 28 5.13 -4.65 5.89
CA LYS A 28 4.18 -4.75 7.00
C LYS A 28 3.37 -6.05 7.03
N GLY A 29 3.63 -7.00 6.12
CA GLY A 29 2.87 -8.25 6.02
C GLY A 29 1.40 -8.07 5.61
N ILE A 30 1.07 -6.97 4.95
CA ILE A 30 -0.28 -6.73 4.40
C ILE A 30 -0.44 -7.57 3.12
N GLU A 31 -1.49 -8.37 3.08
CA GLU A 31 -1.73 -9.32 1.99
C GLU A 31 -2.50 -8.71 0.81
N THR A 32 -3.41 -7.77 1.08
CA THR A 32 -4.33 -7.21 0.08
C THR A 32 -4.43 -5.70 0.21
N LEU A 33 -4.32 -4.99 -0.92
CA LEU A 33 -4.67 -3.58 -1.04
C LEU A 33 -6.05 -3.46 -1.68
N ARG A 34 -7.01 -2.90 -0.94
CA ARG A 34 -8.38 -2.67 -1.40
C ARG A 34 -8.58 -1.23 -1.87
N GLY A 35 -9.01 -1.07 -3.12
CA GLY A 35 -9.48 0.19 -3.68
C GLY A 35 -11.01 0.25 -3.71
N VAL A 36 -11.57 1.41 -3.40
CA VAL A 36 -12.99 1.73 -3.60
C VAL A 36 -13.05 2.82 -4.67
N ILE A 37 -13.66 2.51 -5.81
CA ILE A 37 -13.60 3.31 -7.03
C ILE A 37 -15.03 3.63 -7.48
N GLN A 38 -15.28 4.83 -8.00
CA GLN A 38 -16.59 5.13 -8.60
C GLN A 38 -16.77 4.30 -9.89
N GLN A 39 -17.96 3.76 -10.13
CA GLN A 39 -18.24 2.95 -11.33
C GLN A 39 -17.97 3.66 -12.66
N SER A 40 -18.11 4.98 -12.70
CA SER A 40 -17.81 5.79 -13.88
C SER A 40 -16.32 6.01 -14.14
N ASN A 41 -15.43 5.59 -13.21
CA ASN A 41 -13.99 5.78 -13.35
C ASN A 41 -13.35 4.61 -14.11
N ASP A 42 -13.77 4.43 -15.38
CA ASP A 42 -13.32 3.36 -16.26
C ASP A 42 -11.79 3.29 -16.36
N ARG A 43 -11.13 4.44 -16.32
CA ARG A 43 -9.66 4.53 -16.37
C ARG A 43 -9.02 3.85 -15.15
N MET A 44 -9.49 4.15 -13.94
CA MET A 44 -8.97 3.54 -12.71
C MET A 44 -9.30 2.05 -12.66
N ILE A 45 -10.51 1.66 -13.06
CA ILE A 45 -10.95 0.26 -13.10
C ILE A 45 -10.06 -0.54 -14.07
N ALA A 46 -9.88 -0.06 -15.30
CA ALA A 46 -9.02 -0.69 -16.30
C ALA A 46 -7.55 -0.77 -15.84
N TRP A 47 -7.07 0.26 -15.13
CA TRP A 47 -5.73 0.23 -14.56
C TRP A 47 -5.59 -0.83 -13.46
N MET A 48 -6.54 -0.93 -12.53
CA MET A 48 -6.54 -1.97 -11.49
C MET A 48 -6.64 -3.39 -12.08
N GLN A 49 -7.46 -3.59 -13.13
CA GLN A 49 -7.52 -4.85 -13.86
C GLN A 49 -6.17 -5.22 -14.49
N ARG A 50 -5.48 -4.26 -15.12
CA ARG A 50 -4.14 -4.48 -15.71
C ARG A 50 -3.08 -4.82 -14.66
N LEU A 51 -3.28 -4.40 -13.42
CA LEU A 51 -2.41 -4.74 -12.29
C LEU A 51 -2.74 -6.11 -11.69
N GLY A 52 -3.81 -6.77 -12.15
CA GLY A 52 -4.24 -8.08 -11.67
C GLY A 52 -5.17 -8.03 -10.47
N ALA A 53 -5.81 -6.89 -10.19
CA ALA A 53 -6.79 -6.80 -9.11
C ALA A 53 -8.08 -7.55 -9.46
N THR A 54 -8.67 -8.20 -8.47
CA THR A 54 -10.03 -8.74 -8.55
C THR A 54 -11.02 -7.59 -8.45
N ILE A 55 -11.98 -7.54 -9.38
CA ILE A 55 -12.95 -6.45 -9.49
C ILE A 55 -14.35 -6.95 -9.12
N GLU A 56 -15.00 -6.28 -8.18
CA GLU A 56 -16.37 -6.52 -7.79
C GLU A 56 -17.19 -5.23 -7.94
N TYR A 57 -18.31 -5.31 -8.67
CA TYR A 57 -19.23 -4.20 -8.84
C TYR A 57 -20.30 -4.25 -7.75
N SER A 58 -20.40 -3.19 -6.94
CA SER A 58 -21.44 -3.06 -5.92
C SER A 58 -22.69 -2.39 -6.48
N SER A 59 -23.87 -2.67 -5.90
CA SER A 59 -25.10 -1.93 -6.19
C SER A 59 -25.02 -0.44 -5.85
N ASP A 60 -24.07 -0.04 -4.99
CA ASP A 60 -23.97 1.31 -4.42
C ASP A 60 -23.22 2.29 -5.34
N GLY A 61 -23.06 1.96 -6.63
CA GLY A 61 -22.38 2.82 -7.61
C GLY A 61 -20.86 2.83 -7.49
N VAL A 62 -20.29 1.88 -6.74
CA VAL A 62 -18.84 1.71 -6.57
C VAL A 62 -18.35 0.37 -7.11
N VAL A 63 -17.05 0.31 -7.32
CA VAL A 63 -16.28 -0.86 -7.71
C VAL A 63 -15.24 -1.09 -6.62
N ILE A 64 -15.22 -2.31 -6.09
CA ILE A 64 -14.19 -2.78 -5.17
C ILE A 64 -13.10 -3.46 -6.00
N ALA A 65 -11.86 -3.05 -5.80
CA ALA A 65 -10.70 -3.61 -6.47
C ALA A 65 -9.70 -4.14 -5.43
N ASP A 66 -9.54 -5.45 -5.35
CA ASP A 66 -8.62 -6.10 -4.42
C ASP A 66 -7.36 -6.55 -5.15
N LEU A 67 -6.22 -5.96 -4.78
CA LEU A 67 -4.91 -6.32 -5.31
C LEU A 67 -4.11 -7.14 -4.30
N ALA A 68 -3.79 -8.38 -4.68
CA ALA A 68 -2.93 -9.25 -3.88
C ALA A 68 -1.47 -8.75 -3.92
N VAL A 69 -0.95 -8.34 -2.77
CA VAL A 69 0.36 -7.69 -2.62
C VAL A 69 1.51 -8.62 -2.99
N GLN A 70 1.40 -9.90 -2.61
CA GLN A 70 2.43 -10.90 -2.87
C GLN A 70 2.40 -11.42 -4.31
N ALA A 71 1.21 -11.47 -4.93
CA ALA A 71 1.06 -11.89 -6.32
C ALA A 71 1.42 -10.78 -7.32
N PHE A 72 1.53 -9.52 -6.86
CA PHE A 72 1.90 -8.42 -7.72
C PHE A 72 3.34 -8.54 -8.22
N VAL A 73 3.52 -8.85 -9.50
CA VAL A 73 4.83 -8.88 -10.15
C VAL A 73 4.89 -7.75 -11.19
N PRO A 74 5.72 -6.71 -10.99
CA PRO A 74 5.88 -5.68 -12.01
C PRO A 74 6.51 -6.28 -13.27
N ALA A 75 6.05 -5.84 -14.45
CA ALA A 75 6.60 -6.32 -15.71
C ALA A 75 8.13 -6.10 -15.77
N ASN A 76 8.87 -7.08 -16.29
CA ASN A 76 10.32 -7.01 -16.41
C ASN A 76 10.76 -5.77 -17.22
N GLY A 77 11.76 -5.04 -16.73
CA GLY A 77 12.26 -3.80 -17.35
C GLY A 77 11.34 -2.58 -17.21
N SER A 78 10.14 -2.75 -16.62
CA SER A 78 9.23 -1.64 -16.39
C SER A 78 9.82 -0.60 -15.42
N TYR A 79 9.28 0.61 -15.49
CA TYR A 79 9.61 1.66 -14.52
C TYR A 79 9.34 1.21 -13.08
N LEU A 80 8.26 0.43 -12.85
CA LEU A 80 7.94 -0.15 -11.56
C LEU A 80 9.03 -1.12 -11.07
N ALA A 81 9.47 -2.06 -11.91
CA ALA A 81 10.52 -3.01 -11.52
C ALA A 81 11.80 -2.28 -11.05
N ARG A 82 12.19 -1.20 -11.75
CA ARG A 82 13.34 -0.36 -11.37
C ARG A 82 13.11 0.43 -10.07
N LEU A 83 11.88 0.88 -9.82
CA LEU A 83 11.53 1.53 -8.56
C LEU A 83 11.61 0.56 -7.38
N PHE A 84 11.09 -0.66 -7.51
CA PHE A 84 11.18 -1.67 -6.44
C PHE A 84 12.64 -1.97 -6.09
N GLN A 85 13.50 -2.18 -7.10
CA GLN A 85 14.94 -2.36 -6.88
C GLN A 85 15.56 -1.19 -6.10
N ARG A 86 15.17 0.06 -6.42
CA ARG A 86 15.64 1.24 -5.68
C ARG A 86 15.09 1.31 -4.26
N LEU A 87 13.81 1.01 -4.06
CA LEU A 87 13.19 1.04 -2.73
C LEU A 87 13.79 -0.02 -1.80
N ASP A 88 14.13 -1.20 -2.31
CA ASP A 88 14.82 -2.23 -1.53
C ASP A 88 16.24 -1.81 -1.12
N THR A 89 16.92 -0.99 -1.94
CA THR A 89 18.23 -0.42 -1.60
C THR A 89 18.15 0.79 -0.67
N LEU A 90 17.01 1.47 -0.65
CA LEU A 90 16.72 2.54 0.30
C LEU A 90 16.32 1.83 1.60
N ASN A 91 17.29 1.59 2.48
CA ASN A 91 17.05 1.09 3.83
C ASN A 91 16.24 2.15 4.63
N VAL A 92 14.96 2.30 4.31
CA VAL A 92 14.01 3.05 5.11
C VAL A 92 13.77 2.16 6.32
N GLY A 93 14.50 2.46 7.41
CA GLY A 93 14.32 1.76 8.67
C GLY A 93 12.85 1.71 9.09
N PRO A 94 12.46 0.76 9.95
CA PRO A 94 11.10 0.75 10.49
C PRO A 94 10.77 2.15 11.04
N PRO A 95 9.53 2.64 10.88
CA PRO A 95 9.15 3.95 11.42
C PRO A 95 9.42 3.95 12.93
N GLU A 96 10.45 4.68 13.36
CA GLU A 96 10.87 4.79 14.77
C GLU A 96 9.75 5.33 15.68
N ASP A 97 8.72 5.96 15.10
CA ASP A 97 7.68 6.71 15.83
C ASP A 97 6.46 5.89 16.28
N LEU A 98 6.51 4.55 16.28
CA LEU A 98 5.41 3.71 16.76
C LEU A 98 5.81 2.70 17.84
N VAL A 99 6.95 2.89 18.48
CA VAL A 99 7.20 2.23 19.78
C VAL A 99 6.42 3.02 20.84
N PRO A 100 5.35 2.49 21.46
CA PRO A 100 4.82 3.11 22.65
C PRO A 100 5.92 3.08 23.71
N THR A 101 6.44 4.26 24.04
CA THR A 101 7.23 4.46 25.25
C THR A 101 6.32 4.20 26.44
N HIS A 102 6.14 2.94 26.81
CA HIS A 102 5.62 2.59 28.13
C HIS A 102 6.79 2.65 29.11
N PRO A 103 6.81 3.60 30.06
CA PRO A 103 7.73 3.48 31.18
C PRO A 103 7.28 2.26 31.99
N HIS A 104 8.14 1.24 32.05
CA HIS A 104 8.06 0.20 33.07
C HIS A 104 8.22 0.88 34.43
N HIS A 105 7.13 1.32 35.05
CA HIS A 105 7.08 1.49 36.49
C HIS A 105 7.13 0.07 37.10
N THR A 106 8.35 -0.40 37.35
CA THR A 106 8.59 -1.57 38.20
C THR A 106 8.02 -1.28 39.58
N ILE A 107 6.87 -1.88 39.86
CA ILE A 107 6.28 -1.96 41.19
C ILE A 107 7.23 -2.82 42.04
N LEU A 108 8.04 -2.17 42.88
CA LEU A 108 8.72 -2.84 44.00
C LEU A 108 7.67 -3.21 45.05
N SER A 109 7.11 -4.40 44.91
CA SER A 109 6.46 -5.11 46.01
C SER A 109 7.37 -6.25 46.47
N GLN A 110 7.35 -6.50 47.79
CA GLN A 110 8.04 -7.53 48.57
C GLN A 110 9.41 -7.13 49.12
N ARG A 111 9.78 -7.40 50.39
CA ARG A 111 9.10 -7.88 51.61
C ARG A 111 10.16 -7.76 52.73
N ARG A 112 9.72 -7.36 53.92
CA ARG A 112 10.20 -7.73 55.28
C ARG A 112 11.70 -7.71 55.61
N SER A 113 12.04 -6.90 56.62
CA SER A 113 12.37 -7.38 57.97
C SER A 113 12.23 -6.23 58.97
#